data_AF-A0A402B1T5-F1
#
_entry.id   AF-A0A402B1T5-F1
#
_cell.length_a   1.000
_cell.length_b   1.000
_cell.length_c   1.000
_cell.angle_alpha   90.00
_cell.angle_beta   90.00
_cell.angle_gamma   90.00
#
_symmetry.space_group_name_H-M   'P 1'
#
loop_
_entity.id
_entity.type
_entity.pdbx_description
1 polymer ?
#
loop_
_entity_poly.entity_id
_entity_poly.type
_entity_poly.pdbx_seq_one_letter_code
_entity_poly.pdbx_strand_id
1 'polypeptide(L)'
;MSFSEKDGLRRTLMEKIFREHYTEVHSFISNKVRNTDVADDLTSMVFLKAFRWLLEDRGMWQVRSWLYATARTTLADYWQEQLKHTFLPLETIEDSVIAPFERLENE
;
A
#
# COMPACT_ATOMS: atom_id res chain seq x y z
N MET A 1 29.24 -14.43 0.12
CA MET A 1 28.30 -13.89 1.13
C MET A 1 27.22 -14.91 1.40
N SER A 2 27.13 -15.35 2.65
CA SER A 2 26.07 -16.21 3.19
C SER A 2 24.70 -15.55 3.05
N PHE A 3 23.64 -16.37 2.95
CA PHE A 3 22.25 -15.90 2.91
C PHE A 3 21.91 -14.97 4.10
N SER A 4 22.42 -15.30 5.29
CA SER A 4 22.21 -14.52 6.52
C SER A 4 22.89 -13.13 6.48
N GLU A 5 24.05 -13.01 5.84
CA GLU A 5 24.76 -11.72 5.69
C GLU A 5 24.01 -10.78 4.74
N LYS A 6 23.44 -11.32 3.65
CA LYS A 6 22.64 -10.55 2.69
C LYS A 6 21.34 -10.02 3.32
N ASP A 7 20.71 -10.82 4.17
CA ASP A 7 19.49 -10.42 4.87
C ASP A 7 19.73 -9.27 5.86
N GLY A 8 20.81 -9.37 6.66
CA GLY A 8 21.22 -8.29 7.56
C GLY A 8 21.50 -6.98 6.83
N LEU A 9 22.22 -7.03 5.70
CA LEU A 9 22.51 -5.85 4.89
C LEU A 9 21.24 -5.20 4.32
N ARG A 10 20.27 -6.00 3.85
CA ARG A 10 18.99 -5.51 3.35
C ARG A 10 18.19 -4.81 4.44
N ARG A 11 18.15 -5.37 5.64
CA ARG A 11 17.46 -4.77 6.79
C ARG A 11 18.02 -3.38 7.10
N THR A 12 19.34 -3.27 7.24
CA THR A 12 20.00 -1.98 7.51
C THR A 12 19.74 -0.97 6.39
N LEU A 13 19.74 -1.40 5.14
CA LEU A 13 19.40 -0.54 4.01
C LEU A 13 17.95 -0.03 4.07
N MET A 14 16.99 -0.93 4.29
CA MET A 14 15.57 -0.58 4.41
C MET A 14 15.34 0.41 5.54
N GLU A 15 15.98 0.19 6.70
CA GLU A 15 15.92 1.11 7.83
C GLU A 15 16.49 2.49 7.48
N LYS A 16 17.61 2.55 6.76
CA LYS A 16 18.20 3.82 6.33
C LYS A 16 17.25 4.58 5.41
N ILE A 17 16.70 3.91 4.40
CA ILE A 17 15.74 4.49 3.46
C ILE A 17 14.49 4.99 4.17
N PHE A 18 13.97 4.19 5.10
CA PHE A 18 12.81 4.59 5.89
C PHE A 18 13.10 5.87 6.68
N ARG A 19 14.19 5.91 7.45
CA ARG A 19 14.57 7.07 8.26
C ARG A 19 14.79 8.32 7.42
N GLU A 20 15.39 8.18 6.24
CA GLU A 20 15.71 9.29 5.36
C GLU A 20 14.48 9.87 4.65
N HIS A 21 13.53 9.02 4.26
CA HIS A 21 12.43 9.44 3.38
C HIS A 21 11.05 9.48 4.03
N TYR A 22 10.86 8.91 5.24
CA TYR A 22 9.54 8.79 5.86
C TYR A 22 8.84 10.14 5.97
N THR A 23 9.50 11.14 6.55
CA THR A 23 8.90 12.46 6.79
C THR A 23 8.46 13.14 5.49
N GLU A 24 9.25 13.07 4.41
CA GLU A 24 8.91 13.72 3.14
C GLU A 24 7.78 13.00 2.39
N VAL A 25 7.74 11.67 2.44
CA VAL A 25 6.68 10.86 1.80
C VAL A 25 5.37 11.02 2.58
N HIS A 26 5.43 10.93 3.90
CA HIS A 26 4.27 11.11 4.78
C HIS A 26 3.67 12.51 4.61
N SER A 27 4.50 13.55 4.62
CA SER A 27 4.04 14.93 4.40
C SER A 27 3.41 15.10 3.01
N PHE A 28 4.00 14.49 1.98
CA PHE A 28 3.44 14.51 0.63
C PHE A 28 2.04 13.88 0.58
N ILE A 29 1.84 12.74 1.25
CA ILE A 29 0.56 12.02 1.29
C ILE A 29 -0.46 12.77 2.16
N SER A 30 -0.07 13.22 3.35
CA SER A 30 -0.94 13.95 4.30
C SER A 30 -1.55 15.20 3.67
N ASN A 31 -0.76 15.91 2.85
CA ASN A 31 -1.24 17.07 2.08
C ASN A 31 -2.31 16.73 1.03
N LYS A 32 -2.54 15.45 0.73
CA LYS A 32 -3.54 14.97 -0.23
C LYS A 32 -4.77 14.37 0.43
N VAL A 33 -4.64 13.64 1.54
CA VAL A 33 -5.76 12.85 2.09
C VAL A 33 -6.54 13.49 3.25
N ARG A 34 -6.10 14.63 3.82
CA ARG A 34 -6.81 15.39 4.91
C ARG A 34 -7.24 14.58 6.15
N ASN A 35 -6.93 13.29 6.19
CA ASN A 35 -7.15 12.35 7.29
C ASN A 35 -5.80 11.74 7.64
N THR A 36 -5.39 11.88 8.90
CA THR A 36 -4.09 11.43 9.38
C THR A 36 -3.95 9.91 9.37
N ASP A 37 -4.97 9.18 9.80
CA ASP A 37 -4.95 7.71 9.84
C ASP A 37 -4.79 7.13 8.43
N VAL A 38 -5.54 7.69 7.46
CA VAL A 38 -5.39 7.32 6.04
C VAL A 38 -3.99 7.66 5.54
N ALA A 39 -3.42 8.79 5.95
CA ALA A 39 -2.07 9.16 5.53
C ALA A 39 -1.01 8.17 6.06
N ASP A 40 -1.15 7.71 7.30
CA ASP A 40 -0.29 6.73 7.94
C ASP A 40 -0.36 5.37 7.23
N ASP A 41 -1.57 4.91 6.90
CA ASP A 41 -1.80 3.66 6.17
C ASP A 41 -1.21 3.70 4.77
N LEU A 42 -1.50 4.76 4.00
CA LEU A 42 -0.96 4.90 2.64
C LEU A 42 0.55 5.05 2.64
N THR A 43 1.12 5.75 3.62
CA THR A 43 2.58 5.87 3.79
C THR A 43 3.19 4.48 4.01
N SER A 44 2.62 3.70 4.93
CA SER A 44 3.07 2.33 5.22
C SER A 44 3.02 1.45 3.97
N MET A 45 1.94 1.56 3.19
CA MET A 45 1.78 0.83 1.93
C MET A 45 2.83 1.22 0.88
N VAL A 46 3.19 2.50 0.77
CA VAL A 46 4.25 2.96 -0.15
C VAL A 46 5.59 2.33 0.18
N PHE A 47 6.01 2.35 1.45
CA PHE A 47 7.27 1.76 1.87
C PHE A 47 7.27 0.23 1.73
N LEU A 48 6.15 -0.44 2.02
CA LEU A 48 6.03 -1.88 1.81
C LEU A 48 6.21 -2.26 0.34
N LYS A 49 5.53 -1.55 -0.57
CA LYS A 49 5.70 -1.72 -2.02
C LYS A 49 7.16 -1.45 -2.43
N ALA A 50 7.81 -0.43 -1.87
CA ALA A 50 9.20 -0.07 -2.16
C ALA A 50 10.19 -1.14 -1.75
N PHE A 51 10.07 -1.64 -0.53
CA PHE A 51 10.98 -2.66 -0.04
C PHE A 51 10.84 -3.98 -0.80
N ARG A 52 9.64 -4.33 -1.26
CA ARG A 52 9.45 -5.45 -2.19
C ARG A 52 10.23 -5.27 -3.48
N TRP A 53 10.21 -4.08 -4.07
CA TRP A 53 10.98 -3.79 -5.29
C TRP A 53 12.50 -3.78 -5.04
N LEU A 54 12.96 -3.25 -3.90
CA LEU A 54 14.37 -3.30 -3.51
C LEU A 54 14.88 -4.73 -3.27
N LEU A 55 14.02 -5.64 -2.80
CA LEU A 55 14.36 -7.05 -2.64
C LEU A 55 14.63 -7.76 -3.98
N GLU A 56 14.09 -7.23 -5.09
CA GLU A 56 14.33 -7.70 -6.45
C GLU A 56 15.64 -7.16 -7.05
N ASP A 57 16.54 -6.60 -6.23
CA ASP A 57 17.91 -6.15 -6.57
C ASP A 57 17.98 -5.07 -7.65
N ARG A 58 16.92 -4.25 -7.76
CA ARG A 58 16.89 -3.10 -8.65
C ARG A 58 17.54 -1.91 -7.90
N GLY A 59 18.64 -1.41 -8.44
CA GLY A 59 19.61 -0.54 -7.78
C GLY A 59 19.08 0.65 -6.97
N MET A 60 19.90 1.07 -6.00
CA MET A 60 19.58 2.10 -4.99
C MET A 60 19.46 3.54 -5.54
N TRP A 61 19.86 3.77 -6.80
CA TRP A 61 19.99 5.12 -7.37
C TRP A 61 18.62 5.76 -7.70
N GLN A 62 17.53 4.98 -7.62
CA GLN A 62 16.16 5.42 -7.95
C GLN A 62 15.23 5.50 -6.74
N VAL A 63 15.69 5.21 -5.51
CA VAL A 63 14.81 5.00 -4.34
C VAL A 63 13.83 6.15 -4.15
N ARG A 64 14.29 7.39 -4.14
CA ARG A 64 13.42 8.56 -3.97
C ARG A 64 12.38 8.67 -5.09
N SER A 65 12.82 8.60 -6.35
CA SER A 65 11.91 8.64 -7.51
C SER A 65 10.87 7.53 -7.46
N TRP A 66 11.28 6.34 -7.02
CA TRP A 66 10.41 5.18 -6.89
C TRP A 66 9.39 5.36 -5.78
N LEU A 67 9.82 5.81 -4.59
CA LEU A 67 8.91 6.14 -3.48
C LEU A 67 7.83 7.13 -3.92
N TYR A 68 8.22 8.16 -4.65
CA TYR A 68 7.31 9.18 -5.17
C TYR A 68 6.40 8.69 -6.30
N ALA A 69 6.88 7.78 -7.17
CA ALA A 69 6.05 7.13 -8.17
C ALA A 69 4.99 6.26 -7.50
N THR A 70 5.40 5.45 -6.53
CA THR A 70 4.51 4.55 -5.77
C THR A 70 3.54 5.31 -4.89
N ALA A 71 3.94 6.44 -4.31
CA ALA A 71 3.01 7.32 -3.59
C ALA A 71 1.92 7.88 -4.51
N ARG A 72 2.29 8.30 -5.73
CA ARG A 72 1.31 8.82 -6.70
C ARG A 72 0.31 7.76 -7.12
N THR A 73 0.78 6.56 -7.47
CA THR A 73 -0.12 5.46 -7.86
C THR A 73 -1.00 5.03 -6.68
N THR A 74 -0.44 4.92 -5.48
CA THR A 74 -1.18 4.54 -4.28
C THR A 74 -2.26 5.57 -3.91
N LEU A 75 -1.98 6.86 -4.07
CA LEU A 75 -3.00 7.92 -3.92
C LEU A 75 -4.08 7.83 -5.01
N ALA A 76 -3.69 7.56 -6.26
CA ALA A 76 -4.65 7.42 -7.35
C ALA A 76 -5.60 6.25 -7.08
N ASP A 77 -5.07 5.09 -6.70
CA ASP A 77 -5.85 3.89 -6.34
C ASP A 77 -6.84 4.20 -5.20
N TYR A 78 -6.35 4.83 -4.12
CA TYR A 78 -7.18 5.25 -2.99
C TYR A 78 -8.35 6.14 -3.44
N TRP A 79 -8.09 7.19 -4.22
CA TRP A 79 -9.16 8.08 -4.68
C TRP A 79 -10.13 7.41 -5.65
N GLN A 80 -9.65 6.50 -6.50
CA GLN A 80 -10.54 5.71 -7.37
C GLN A 80 -11.49 4.84 -6.55
N GLU A 81 -11.01 4.22 -5.47
CA GLU A 81 -11.84 3.45 -4.55
C GLU A 81 -12.84 4.35 -3.80
N GLN A 82 -12.40 5.48 -3.26
CA GLN A 82 -13.30 6.43 -2.58
C GLN A 82 -14.42 6.94 -3.50
N LEU A 83 -14.11 7.22 -4.77
CA LEU A 83 -15.11 7.62 -5.76
C LEU A 83 -16.12 6.49 -6.04
N LYS A 84 -15.67 5.24 -6.15
CA LYS A 84 -16.58 4.09 -6.30
C LYS A 84 -17.54 3.99 -5.11
N HIS A 85 -17.04 4.11 -3.88
CA HIS A 85 -17.90 4.09 -2.68
C HIS A 85 -18.86 5.28 -2.59
N THR A 86 -18.49 6.43 -3.16
CA THR A 86 -19.35 7.63 -3.20
C THR A 86 -20.44 7.51 -4.27
N PHE A 87 -20.16 6.85 -5.39
CA PHE A 87 -21.04 6.71 -6.56
C PHE A 87 -21.64 5.31 -6.72
N LEU A 88 -21.95 4.61 -5.64
CA LEU A 88 -22.83 3.45 -5.71
C LEU A 88 -24.25 3.91 -5.38
N PRO A 89 -25.11 4.24 -6.37
CA PRO A 89 -26.54 4.24 -6.15
C PRO A 89 -26.94 2.94 -5.48
N LEU A 90 -27.75 3.01 -4.42
CA LEU A 90 -28.26 1.81 -3.72
C LEU A 90 -28.94 0.80 -4.66
N GLU A 91 -29.33 1.24 -5.85
CA GLU A 91 -30.00 0.44 -6.89
C GLU A 91 -29.06 -0.53 -7.63
N THR A 92 -27.73 -0.50 -7.43
CA THR A 92 -26.77 -1.43 -8.09
C THR A 92 -26.39 -2.64 -7.22
N ILE A 93 -27.03 -2.82 -6.07
CA ILE A 93 -27.00 -4.11 -5.37
C ILE A 93 -27.95 -5.05 -6.12
N GLU A 94 -27.52 -5.59 -7.26
CA GLU A 94 -28.15 -6.78 -7.81
C GLU A 94 -27.86 -7.94 -6.84
N ASP A 95 -28.95 -8.52 -6.34
CA ASP A 95 -29.08 -9.67 -5.42
C ASP A 95 -28.23 -10.90 -5.81
N SER A 96 -26.90 -10.83 -5.74
CA SER A 96 -26.03 -11.97 -6.07
C SER A 96 -25.33 -12.60 -4.86
N VAL A 97 -25.62 -12.17 -3.64
CA VAL A 97 -25.08 -12.84 -2.43
C VAL A 97 -26.17 -13.10 -1.39
N ILE A 98 -27.21 -13.82 -1.79
CA ILE A 98 -27.87 -14.77 -0.90
C ILE A 98 -27.83 -16.12 -1.62
N ALA A 99 -26.64 -16.72 -1.68
CA ALA A 99 -26.60 -18.18 -1.77
C ALA A 99 -27.36 -18.69 -0.54
N PRO A 100 -28.40 -19.53 -0.69
CA PRO A 100 -29.10 -20.08 0.45
C PRO A 100 -28.08 -20.72 1.39
N PHE A 101 -28.05 -20.25 2.63
CA PHE A 101 -27.38 -20.93 3.73
C PHE A 101 -28.01 -22.33 3.80
N GLU A 102 -27.36 -23.32 3.21
CA GLU A 102 -27.78 -24.72 3.24
C GLU A 102 -27.97 -25.10 4.69
N ARG A 103 -29.25 -25.26 5.06
CA ARG A 103 -29.65 -25.78 6.34
C ARG A 103 -29.28 -27.26 6.33
N LEU A 104 -28.31 -27.62 7.17
CA LEU A 104 -28.02 -29.00 7.56
C LEU A 104 -29.33 -29.71 7.94
N GLU A 105 -29.60 -30.88 7.35
CA GLU A 105 -30.27 -32.01 8.03
C GLU A 105 -30.37 -33.25 7.11
N ASN A 106 -29.56 -34.27 7.45
CA ASN A 106 -29.87 -35.70 7.55
C ASN A 106 -30.85 -36.37 6.56
N GLU A 107 -30.34 -37.35 5.79
CA GLU A 107 -30.72 -38.78 5.88
C GLU A 107 -29.60 -39.68 5.35
#